data_AF-A0A9D6E9M8-F1
#
_entry.id   AF-A0A9D6E9M8-F1
#
_cell.length_a   1.000
_cell.length_b   1.000
_cell.length_c   1.000
_cell.angle_alpha   90.00
_cell.angle_beta   90.00
_cell.angle_gamma   90.00
#
_symmetry.space_group_name_H-M   'P 1'
#
loop_
_entity.id
_entity.type
_entity.pdbx_description
1 polymer ?
#
loop_
_entity_poly.entity_id
_entity_poly.type
_entity_poly.pdbx_seq_one_letter_code
_entity_poly.pdbx_strand_id
1 'polypeptide(L)'
;MKPTIAVLGGDGIGPEVTEAALSVLGACLRFRAEEGLIGGAAIDATGDPLPEATLALCRKSGAVFLGAVGGPQWEGEPRPEAGLLRLRQALGLRVNLRQARYLGLPTPLDPRLASRADILVVRDLL
;
A
#
# COMPACT_ATOMS: atom_id res chain seq x y z
N MET A 1 -21.19 -11.57 5.79
CA MET A 1 -20.58 -10.40 6.46
C MET A 1 -19.91 -9.54 5.40
N LYS A 2 -19.96 -8.20 5.51
CA LYS A 2 -19.18 -7.32 4.62
C LYS A 2 -17.70 -7.43 5.01
N PRO A 3 -16.76 -7.59 4.05
CA PRO A 3 -15.34 -7.60 4.38
C PRO A 3 -14.91 -6.24 4.94
N THR A 4 -14.07 -6.27 5.98
CA THR A 4 -13.38 -5.06 6.48
C THR A 4 -12.03 -4.94 5.80
N ILE A 5 -11.74 -3.75 5.28
CA ILE A 5 -10.46 -3.37 4.67
C ILE A 5 -9.80 -2.32 5.58
N ALA A 6 -8.60 -2.60 6.07
CA ALA A 6 -7.76 -1.60 6.71
C ALA A 6 -7.18 -0.69 5.62
N VAL A 7 -7.44 0.61 5.71
CA VAL A 7 -7.01 1.61 4.73
C VAL A 7 -5.88 2.43 5.33
N LEU A 8 -4.71 2.38 4.71
CA LEU A 8 -3.50 3.06 5.14
C LEU A 8 -3.09 4.06 4.05
N GLY A 9 -3.66 5.26 4.08
CA GLY A 9 -3.41 6.29 3.04
C GLY A 9 -1.95 6.74 2.99
N GLY A 10 -1.33 6.91 4.16
CA GLY A 10 0.09 7.25 4.32
C GLY A 10 0.43 8.65 3.83
N ASP A 11 1.53 8.78 3.08
CA ASP A 11 2.23 10.05 2.84
C ASP A 11 2.15 10.54 1.38
N GLY A 12 2.41 11.83 1.17
CA GLY A 12 2.46 12.43 -0.16
C GLY A 12 1.14 12.28 -0.92
N ILE A 13 1.19 11.72 -2.13
CA ILE A 13 0.00 11.44 -2.96
C ILE A 13 -0.83 10.24 -2.45
N GLY A 14 -0.34 9.50 -1.45
CA GLY A 14 -0.93 8.28 -0.94
C GLY A 14 -2.41 8.40 -0.57
N PRO A 15 -2.83 9.41 0.22
CA PRO A 15 -4.23 9.64 0.54
C PRO A 15 -5.12 9.86 -0.69
N GLU A 16 -4.70 10.70 -1.64
CA GLU A 16 -5.48 11.04 -2.84
C GLU A 16 -5.71 9.82 -3.75
N VAL A 17 -4.66 9.05 -4.03
CA VAL A 17 -4.78 7.84 -4.88
C VAL A 17 -5.56 6.72 -4.17
N THR A 18 -5.49 6.68 -2.85
CA THR A 18 -6.25 5.72 -2.03
C THR A 18 -7.74 6.02 -2.08
N GLU A 19 -8.13 7.29 -1.89
CA GLU A 19 -9.53 7.71 -1.98
C GLU A 19 -10.13 7.38 -3.37
N ALA A 20 -9.40 7.72 -4.45
CA ALA A 20 -9.82 7.41 -5.81
C ALA A 20 -10.02 5.90 -6.03
N ALA A 21 -9.10 5.06 -5.53
CA ALA A 21 -9.20 3.62 -5.65
C ALA A 21 -10.39 3.03 -4.85
N LEU A 22 -10.64 3.56 -3.65
CA LEU A 22 -11.78 3.12 -2.82
C LEU A 22 -13.13 3.52 -3.42
N SER A 23 -13.21 4.67 -4.09
CA SER A 23 -14.40 5.08 -4.84
C SER A 23 -14.75 4.09 -5.95
N VAL A 24 -13.75 3.70 -6.75
CA VAL A 24 -13.92 2.67 -7.81
C VAL A 24 -14.27 1.32 -7.21
N LEU A 25 -13.59 0.90 -6.14
CA LEU A 25 -13.88 -0.36 -5.46
C LEU A 25 -15.32 -0.39 -4.90
N GLY A 26 -15.80 0.74 -4.36
CA GLY A 26 -17.14 0.90 -3.80
C GLY A 26 -18.27 0.73 -4.82
N ALA A 27 -17.99 0.99 -6.10
CA ALA A 27 -18.92 0.71 -7.20
C ALA A 27 -19.04 -0.79 -7.49
N CYS A 28 -18.01 -1.58 -7.19
CA CYS A 28 -17.93 -3.02 -7.53
C CYS A 28 -18.21 -3.95 -6.33
N LEU A 29 -17.96 -3.48 -5.10
CA LEU A 29 -18.01 -4.31 -3.89
C LEU A 29 -18.53 -3.51 -2.69
N ARG A 30 -19.39 -4.13 -1.88
CA ARG A 30 -19.76 -3.59 -0.56
C ARG A 30 -18.75 -4.05 0.50
N PHE A 31 -18.02 -3.11 1.09
CA PHE A 31 -17.04 -3.37 2.16
C PHE A 31 -17.18 -2.33 3.29
N ARG A 32 -16.46 -2.55 4.38
CA ARG A 32 -16.23 -1.55 5.43
C ARG A 32 -14.78 -1.09 5.33
N ALA A 33 -14.54 0.20 5.15
CA ALA A 33 -13.22 0.79 5.32
C ALA A 33 -13.02 1.18 6.79
N GLU A 34 -11.86 0.85 7.34
CA GLU A 34 -11.38 1.38 8.62
C GLU A 34 -9.98 1.96 8.39
N GLU A 35 -9.79 3.23 8.70
CA GLU A 35 -8.54 3.94 8.46
C GLU A 35 -7.52 3.73 9.58
N GLY A 36 -6.25 3.65 9.23
CA GLY A 36 -5.12 3.57 10.15
C GLY A 36 -3.96 4.43 9.70
N LEU A 37 -3.17 4.91 10.66
CA LEU A 37 -1.99 5.74 10.40
C LEU A 37 -0.78 4.86 10.03
N ILE A 38 -0.02 5.26 9.02
CA ILE A 38 1.28 4.66 8.70
C ILE A 38 2.22 5.75 8.15
N GLY A 39 3.53 5.50 8.21
CA GLY A 39 4.53 6.34 7.58
C GLY A 39 4.74 7.67 8.32
N GLY A 40 5.07 8.71 7.58
CA GLY A 40 5.28 10.07 8.07
C GLY A 40 4.08 10.62 8.81
N ALA A 41 2.87 10.42 8.28
CA ALA A 41 1.62 10.82 8.95
C ALA A 41 1.46 10.18 10.34
N ALA A 42 1.93 8.94 10.52
CA ALA A 42 1.93 8.29 11.83
C ALA A 42 3.03 8.82 12.75
N ILE A 43 4.22 9.10 12.19
CA ILE A 43 5.33 9.72 12.93
C ILE A 43 4.90 11.08 13.49
N ASP A 44 4.30 11.92 12.67
CA ASP A 44 3.87 13.26 13.08
C ASP A 44 2.81 13.21 14.18
N ALA A 45 1.89 12.22 14.11
CA ALA A 45 0.80 12.09 15.07
C ALA A 45 1.18 11.37 16.37
N THR A 46 2.14 10.44 16.32
CA THR A 46 2.39 9.48 17.42
C THR A 46 3.85 9.24 17.77
N GLY A 47 4.78 9.71 16.93
CA GLY A 47 6.20 9.39 17.02
C GLY A 47 6.58 7.99 16.52
N ASP A 48 5.64 7.18 16.02
CA ASP A 48 5.87 5.84 15.49
C ASP A 48 5.36 5.73 14.03
N PRO A 49 6.18 5.28 13.05
CA PRO A 49 5.73 5.05 11.67
C PRO A 49 4.72 3.91 11.50
N LEU A 50 4.53 3.05 12.52
CA LEU A 50 3.49 2.03 12.56
C LEU A 50 2.97 1.86 14.00
N PRO A 51 1.99 2.68 14.43
CA PRO A 51 1.39 2.59 15.75
C PRO A 51 0.70 1.24 15.98
N GLU A 52 0.72 0.75 17.21
CA GLU A 52 0.12 -0.56 17.56
C GLU A 52 -1.38 -0.61 17.21
N ALA A 53 -2.09 0.51 17.32
CA ALA A 53 -3.50 0.62 16.92
C ALA A 53 -3.70 0.29 15.43
N THR A 54 -2.80 0.76 14.55
CA THR A 54 -2.84 0.44 13.12
C THR A 54 -2.53 -1.04 12.88
N LEU A 55 -1.55 -1.61 13.58
CA LEU A 55 -1.21 -3.02 13.45
C LEU A 55 -2.35 -3.93 13.90
N ALA A 56 -2.98 -3.61 15.03
CA ALA A 56 -4.17 -4.31 15.53
C ALA A 56 -5.32 -4.24 14.52
N LEU A 57 -5.52 -3.07 13.89
CA LEU A 57 -6.49 -2.90 12.81
C LEU A 57 -6.18 -3.80 11.60
N CYS A 58 -4.93 -3.87 11.17
CA CYS A 58 -4.54 -4.71 10.05
C CYS A 58 -4.78 -6.20 10.35
N ARG A 59 -4.44 -6.66 11.57
CA ARG A 59 -4.61 -8.07 11.99
C ARG A 59 -6.08 -8.50 12.06
N LYS A 60 -7.00 -7.60 12.40
CA LYS A 60 -8.45 -7.90 12.45
C LYS A 60 -9.16 -7.75 11.10
N SER A 61 -8.50 -7.18 10.10
CA SER A 61 -9.09 -6.87 8.80
C SER A 61 -8.90 -8.03 7.81
N GLY A 62 -9.83 -8.15 6.85
CA GLY A 62 -9.74 -9.19 5.81
C GLY A 62 -8.73 -8.83 4.70
N ALA A 63 -8.42 -7.55 4.54
CA ALA A 63 -7.41 -7.05 3.63
C ALA A 63 -6.82 -5.73 4.15
N VAL A 64 -5.64 -5.38 3.64
CA VAL A 64 -4.99 -4.09 3.86
C VAL A 64 -4.84 -3.41 2.49
N PHE A 65 -5.30 -2.17 2.37
CA PHE A 65 -5.06 -1.30 1.23
C PHE A 65 -4.10 -0.20 1.67
N LEU A 66 -2.94 -0.10 1.02
CA LEU A 66 -1.90 0.86 1.37
C LEU A 66 -1.65 1.79 0.18
N GLY A 67 -1.61 3.10 0.44
CA GLY A 67 -1.28 4.14 -0.53
C GLY A 67 0.22 4.25 -0.77
N ALA A 68 0.86 5.20 -0.10
CA ALA A 68 2.31 5.42 -0.18
C ALA A 68 2.90 5.78 1.19
N VAL A 69 4.20 5.58 1.37
CA VAL A 69 4.94 6.07 2.54
C VAL A 69 6.23 6.74 2.10
N GLY A 70 6.69 7.74 2.85
CA GLY A 70 7.93 8.46 2.58
C GLY A 70 7.72 9.93 2.22
N GLY A 71 8.78 10.71 2.39
CA GLY A 71 8.83 12.12 2.04
C GLY A 71 10.08 12.81 2.58
N PRO A 72 10.52 13.93 1.98
CA PRO A 72 11.76 14.62 2.36
C PRO A 72 11.72 15.21 3.78
N GLN A 73 10.53 15.35 4.38
CA GLN A 73 10.38 15.79 5.76
C GLN A 73 10.95 14.79 6.79
N TRP A 74 11.00 13.49 6.46
CA TRP A 74 11.32 12.41 7.40
C TRP A 74 12.61 11.66 7.05
N GLU A 75 13.67 12.38 6.67
CA GLU A 75 14.98 11.77 6.37
C GLU A 75 15.69 11.21 7.63
N GLY A 76 15.31 11.69 8.81
CA GLY A 76 15.79 11.25 10.12
C GLY A 76 15.09 10.00 10.66
N GLU A 77 15.47 9.57 11.86
CA GLU A 77 14.79 8.48 12.55
C GLU A 77 13.67 9.02 13.46
N PRO A 78 12.50 8.34 13.51
CA PRO A 78 12.16 7.14 12.73
C PRO A 78 11.81 7.45 11.27
N ARG A 79 12.18 6.55 10.35
CA ARG A 79 11.83 6.67 8.92
C ARG A 79 10.45 6.10 8.58
N PRO A 80 9.69 6.70 7.65
CA PRO A 80 8.39 6.17 7.21
C PRO A 80 8.44 4.72 6.70
N GLU A 81 9.48 4.38 5.94
CA GLU A 81 9.66 3.05 5.34
C GLU A 81 9.83 1.95 6.39
N ALA A 82 10.34 2.30 7.58
CA ALA A 82 10.45 1.35 8.69
C ALA A 82 9.07 0.82 9.12
N GLY A 83 8.03 1.66 9.04
CA GLY A 83 6.65 1.25 9.30
C GLY A 83 6.15 0.20 8.30
N LEU A 84 6.45 0.39 7.00
CA LEU A 84 6.08 -0.57 5.95
C LEU A 84 6.79 -1.92 6.11
N LEU A 85 8.08 -1.92 6.48
CA LEU A 85 8.83 -3.14 6.74
C LEU A 85 8.29 -3.88 7.97
N ARG A 86 8.05 -3.15 9.07
CA ARG A 86 7.44 -3.71 10.29
C ARG A 86 6.07 -4.31 10.02
N LEU A 87 5.23 -3.64 9.21
CA LEU A 87 3.91 -4.14 8.85
C LEU A 87 4.00 -5.49 8.11
N ARG A 88 4.89 -5.58 7.11
CA ARG A 88 5.10 -6.82 6.33
C ARG A 88 5.55 -7.98 7.22
N GLN A 89 6.51 -7.74 8.10
CA GLN A 89 6.99 -8.73 9.06
C GLN A 89 5.89 -9.16 10.02
N ALA A 90 5.17 -8.21 10.61
CA ALA A 90 4.14 -8.48 11.61
C ALA A 90 2.90 -9.21 11.05
N LEU A 91 2.65 -9.10 9.75
CA LEU A 91 1.59 -9.82 9.04
C LEU A 91 2.10 -11.11 8.36
N GLY A 92 3.40 -11.42 8.45
CA GLY A 92 3.97 -12.63 7.83
C GLY A 92 3.92 -12.65 6.30
N LEU A 93 3.95 -11.49 5.65
CA LEU A 93 3.85 -11.38 4.20
C LEU A 93 5.17 -11.78 3.53
N ARG A 94 5.25 -13.01 3.01
CA ARG A 94 6.43 -13.58 2.34
C ARG A 94 6.47 -13.36 0.84
N VAL A 95 5.31 -13.36 0.20
CA VAL A 95 5.21 -13.35 -1.27
C VAL A 95 4.75 -11.97 -1.73
N ASN A 96 5.58 -11.32 -2.54
CA ASN A 96 5.21 -10.09 -3.23
C ASN A 96 5.00 -10.36 -4.71
N LEU A 97 3.77 -10.13 -5.16
CA LEU A 97 3.36 -10.26 -6.55
C LEU A 97 3.44 -8.90 -7.23
N ARG A 98 4.21 -8.81 -8.31
CA ARG A 98 4.33 -7.59 -9.14
C ARG A 98 4.03 -7.92 -10.59
N GLN A 99 2.81 -7.64 -11.01
CA GLN A 99 2.41 -7.79 -12.41
C GLN A 99 2.92 -6.59 -13.23
N ALA A 100 3.58 -6.88 -14.34
CA ALA A 100 3.96 -5.93 -15.36
C ALA A 100 3.27 -6.32 -16.67
N ARG A 101 2.23 -5.58 -17.03
CA ARG A 101 1.47 -5.76 -18.28
C ARG A 101 1.46 -4.47 -19.08
N TYR A 102 1.68 -4.56 -20.38
CA TYR A 102 1.55 -3.40 -21.26
C TYR A 102 0.07 -3.08 -21.54
N LEU A 103 -0.33 -1.84 -21.30
CA LEU A 103 -1.71 -1.36 -21.45
C LEU A 103 -1.88 -0.39 -22.64
N GLY A 104 -0.92 -0.34 -23.57
CA GLY A 104 -0.98 0.57 -24.72
C GLY A 104 -0.48 2.00 -24.45
N LEU A 105 0.17 2.23 -23.30
CA LEU A 105 0.74 3.53 -22.92
C LEU A 105 2.06 3.83 -23.66
N PRO A 106 2.53 5.09 -23.69
CA PRO A 106 3.86 5.40 -24.21
C PRO A 106 4.96 4.56 -23.54
N THR A 107 5.89 4.04 -24.34
CA THR A 107 6.96 3.14 -23.87
C THR A 107 8.26 3.41 -24.62
N PRO A 108 9.43 3.29 -23.97
CA PRO A 108 10.73 3.39 -24.63
C PRO A 108 11.11 2.12 -25.41
N LEU A 109 10.34 1.03 -25.28
CA LEU A 109 10.58 -0.23 -25.98
C LEU A 109 9.96 -0.24 -27.38
N ASP A 110 10.42 -1.14 -28.26
CA ASP A 110 9.71 -1.41 -29.52
C ASP A 110 8.26 -1.80 -29.19
N PRO A 111 7.24 -1.07 -29.69
CA PRO A 111 5.83 -1.36 -29.41
C PRO A 111 5.42 -2.80 -29.74
N ARG A 112 6.04 -3.41 -30.76
CA ARG A 112 5.79 -4.81 -31.14
C ARG A 112 6.26 -5.78 -30.06
N LEU A 113 7.34 -5.47 -29.35
CA LEU A 113 7.80 -6.26 -28.20
C LEU A 113 6.96 -5.96 -26.95
N ALA A 114 6.71 -4.68 -26.67
CA ALA A 114 5.94 -4.25 -25.50
C ALA A 114 4.52 -4.85 -25.49
N SER A 115 3.87 -4.95 -26.66
CA SER A 115 2.53 -5.55 -26.80
C SER A 115 2.42 -7.00 -26.31
N ARG A 116 3.54 -7.72 -26.18
CA ARG A 116 3.60 -9.10 -25.71
C ARG A 116 3.89 -9.22 -24.21
N ALA A 117 4.13 -8.10 -23.52
CA ALA A 117 4.50 -8.10 -22.12
C ALA A 117 3.28 -8.33 -21.21
N ASP A 118 3.22 -9.51 -20.62
CA ASP A 118 2.38 -9.85 -19.46
C ASP A 118 3.17 -10.79 -18.56
N ILE A 119 3.83 -10.23 -17.55
CA ILE A 119 4.77 -10.95 -16.69
C ILE A 119 4.35 -10.75 -15.24
N LEU A 120 4.27 -11.84 -14.48
CA LEU A 120 4.08 -11.81 -13.03
C LEU A 120 5.40 -12.14 -12.35
N VAL A 121 6.00 -11.14 -11.68
CA VAL A 121 7.18 -11.36 -10.84
C VAL A 121 6.73 -11.79 -9.45
N VAL A 122 7.21 -12.96 -9.00
CA VAL A 122 7.02 -13.47 -7.64
C VAL A 122 8.32 -13.25 -6.88
N ARG A 123 8.30 -12.35 -5.89
CA ARG A 123 9.46 -11.94 -5.10
C ARG A 123 9.31 -12.37 -3.64
N ASP A 124 10.34 -12.97 -3.05
CA ASP A 124 10.44 -13.12 -1.59
C ASP A 124 10.64 -11.74 -0.95
N LEU A 125 9.85 -11.48 0.09
CA LEU A 125 9.71 -10.18 0.74
C LEU A 125 10.46 -10.10 2.09
N LEU A 126 11.06 -11.20 2.57
CA LEU A 126 11.88 -11.27 3.78
C LEU A 126 13.37 -11.53 3.50
#